data_AF-A0A1R2C1U6-F1
#
_entry.id   AF-A0A1R2C1U6-F1
#
_cell.length_a   1.000
_cell.length_b   1.000
_cell.length_c   1.000
_cell.angle_alpha   90.00
_cell.angle_beta   90.00
_cell.angle_gamma   90.00
#
_symmetry.space_group_name_H-M   'P 1'
#
loop_
_entity.id
_entity.type
_entity.pdbx_description
1 polymer ?
#
loop_
_entity_poly.entity_id
_entity_poly.type
_entity_poly.pdbx_seq_one_letter_code
_entity_poly.pdbx_strand_id
1 'polypeptide(L)'
;MNCSNILSVISTYLDLKSIVEFSRVNRLFNKVSKTPEIWKVHFYEHFFGDLSIFGEVLFGDYQRKSLELPDYYPLLKLRGECIQNWNRISVDLIQPQDLDELKKEVFSTLKEPFLPVPSLRREANFFPTILQDLIGNAFTIPSDFEIPFGFPALEVFKDSIDQLEMNFMDSEQIQNLSYKRWLLKKPKKDWVNPARNSLASQSTCEECERNQNILLCLMTIVKKTVKVHCRAICAYLRTLPEALSLLSGYNMLWEAFTASVHRMEEIFSAFTQVVNMIYDSKVQFNMKTPAYSIMRVMVITWRRTILEEFAQKIIESISEVIAAARKKYIKTAEVTIIDNPQDEKELEIISRTTQSFIDLSVNELTVQFLNHSKFNTDGVYGLLESQIIKSTRKFYDSLVSLPIKIAENVLVKDFMFIQRTFLPSTWTEIEKQMLEIRIMMLKDAYLSLYQEFKVQDFDIEGQPLLDTHFAKMLFDSNPSLIAKNHIKVFIKYMINNNLIEDIYKYNSLFAELESLNQENVLDDEEIEYKNQEYGLSLNLTYEESVLFSMTKEIGFEEFMTISANKAYS
;
A
#
# COMPACT_ATOMS: atom_id res chain seq x y z
N MET A 1 24.27 27.55 20.04
CA MET A 1 25.54 28.21 20.45
C MET A 1 25.78 29.58 19.79
N ASN A 2 25.19 29.92 18.63
CA ASN A 2 25.36 31.23 17.99
C ASN A 2 24.40 32.34 18.49
N CYS A 3 23.96 32.30 19.75
CA CYS A 3 23.18 33.41 20.31
C CYS A 3 24.15 34.52 20.72
N SER A 4 24.00 35.73 20.18
CA SER A 4 24.90 36.87 20.48
C SER A 4 25.04 37.10 21.98
N ASN A 5 23.97 36.88 22.74
CA ASN A 5 23.94 37.08 24.18
C ASN A 5 24.80 36.03 24.89
N ILE A 6 24.70 34.74 24.52
CA ILE A 6 25.51 33.67 25.10
C ILE A 6 27.00 33.86 24.73
N LEU A 7 27.28 34.24 23.49
CA LEU A 7 28.64 34.53 23.04
C LEU A 7 29.25 35.73 23.77
N SER A 8 28.45 36.76 24.05
CA SER A 8 28.88 37.92 24.84
C SER A 8 29.22 37.51 26.27
N VAL A 9 28.37 36.70 26.91
CA VAL A 9 28.59 36.20 28.28
C VAL A 9 29.85 35.35 28.34
N ILE A 10 30.02 34.38 27.42
CA ILE A 10 31.24 33.56 27.35
C ILE A 10 32.48 34.45 27.16
N SER A 11 32.41 35.47 26.30
CA SER A 11 33.55 36.37 26.06
C SER A 11 33.97 37.19 27.28
N THR A 12 33.07 37.43 28.25
CA THR A 12 33.41 38.15 29.49
C THR A 12 34.30 37.34 30.44
N TYR A 13 34.34 36.01 30.30
CA TYR A 13 35.14 35.11 31.14
C TYR A 13 36.44 34.65 30.50
N LEU A 14 36.76 35.13 29.28
CA LEU A 14 37.93 34.69 28.52
C LEU A 14 38.98 35.81 28.48
N ASP A 15 40.26 35.44 28.58
CA ASP A 15 41.34 36.38 28.32
C ASP A 15 41.42 36.74 26.82
N LEU A 16 42.14 37.81 26.48
CA LEU A 16 42.22 38.31 25.10
C LEU A 16 42.67 37.21 24.11
N LYS A 17 43.61 36.36 24.54
CA LYS A 17 44.13 35.25 23.73
C LYS A 17 43.04 34.21 23.48
N SER A 18 42.32 33.80 24.52
CA SER A 18 41.22 32.85 24.44
C SER A 18 40.02 33.39 23.66
N ILE A 19 39.75 34.70 23.71
CA ILE A 19 38.73 35.36 22.88
C ILE A 19 39.06 35.23 21.38
N VAL A 20 40.32 35.44 21.00
CA VAL A 20 40.77 35.31 19.61
C VAL A 20 40.65 33.86 19.14
N GLU A 21 41.09 32.90 19.96
CA GLU A 21 40.93 31.47 19.66
C GLU A 21 39.46 31.07 19.57
N PHE A 22 38.63 31.48 20.54
CA PHE A 22 37.19 31.25 20.55
C PHE A 22 36.50 31.84 19.31
N SER A 23 36.85 33.07 18.90
CA SER A 23 36.32 33.67 17.68
C SER A 23 36.73 32.88 16.43
N ARG A 24 37.97 32.38 16.37
CA ARG A 24 38.46 31.56 15.25
C ARG A 24 37.72 30.22 15.20
N VAL A 25 37.54 29.55 16.35
CA VAL A 25 36.75 28.32 16.47
C VAL A 25 35.29 28.58 16.08
N ASN A 26 34.67 29.67 16.51
CA ASN A 26 33.29 30.01 16.13
C ASN A 26 33.14 30.33 14.64
N ARG A 27 34.11 31.02 14.03
CA ARG A 27 34.10 31.25 12.56
C ARG A 27 34.27 29.94 11.81
N LEU A 28 35.16 29.07 12.28
CA LEU A 28 35.33 27.73 11.71
C LEU A 28 34.04 26.92 11.89
N PHE A 29 33.46 26.89 13.07
CA PHE A 29 32.18 26.24 13.36
C PHE A 29 31.07 26.79 12.48
N ASN A 30 30.92 28.11 12.32
CA ASN A 30 29.93 28.73 11.44
C ASN A 30 30.16 28.41 9.95
N LYS A 31 31.43 28.29 9.53
CA LYS A 31 31.78 27.88 8.17
C LYS A 31 31.44 26.40 7.94
N VAL A 32 31.80 25.55 8.89
CA VAL A 32 31.58 24.09 8.89
C VAL A 32 30.10 23.77 9.05
N SER A 33 29.35 24.50 9.87
CA SER A 33 27.91 24.38 10.05
C SER A 33 27.12 24.91 8.85
N LYS A 34 27.78 25.47 7.83
CA LYS A 34 27.17 25.81 6.55
C LYS A 34 27.47 24.76 5.48
N THR A 35 28.28 23.76 5.79
CA THR A 35 28.61 22.64 4.91
C THR A 35 27.46 21.62 4.94
N PRO A 36 26.69 21.46 3.85
CA PRO A 36 25.51 20.56 3.83
C PRO A 36 25.84 19.10 4.15
N GLU A 37 27.05 18.65 3.84
CA GLU A 37 27.51 17.27 4.04
C GLU A 37 27.55 16.87 5.52
N ILE A 38 27.86 17.80 6.42
CA ILE A 38 27.90 17.52 7.86
C ILE A 38 26.49 17.32 8.40
N TRP A 39 25.55 18.16 7.95
CA TRP A 39 24.14 18.00 8.30
C TRP A 39 23.54 16.75 7.70
N LYS A 40 23.98 16.35 6.50
CA LYS A 40 23.62 15.08 5.89
C LYS A 40 24.03 13.91 6.79
N VAL A 41 25.29 13.84 7.23
CA VAL A 41 25.77 12.76 8.12
C VAL A 41 24.95 12.70 9.40
N HIS A 42 24.80 13.83 10.11
CA HIS A 42 23.99 13.88 11.33
C HIS A 42 22.52 13.54 11.10
N PHE A 43 21.96 13.93 9.96
CA PHE A 43 20.61 13.55 9.58
C PHE A 43 20.46 12.04 9.48
N TYR A 44 21.37 11.34 8.80
CA TYR A 44 21.32 9.87 8.77
C TYR A 44 21.52 9.29 10.17
N GLU A 45 22.53 9.71 10.93
CA GLU A 45 22.80 9.20 12.29
C GLU A 45 21.59 9.31 13.22
N HIS A 46 20.81 10.40 13.10
CA HIS A 46 19.64 10.58 13.94
C HIS A 46 18.44 9.80 13.42
N PHE A 47 18.16 9.82 12.12
CA PHE A 47 16.91 9.27 11.58
C PHE A 47 16.98 7.81 11.12
N PHE A 48 18.15 7.31 10.76
CA PHE A 48 18.33 6.00 10.17
C PHE A 48 19.46 5.23 10.87
N GLY A 49 19.19 3.99 11.26
CA GLY A 49 20.18 3.04 11.77
C GLY A 49 20.84 2.24 10.65
N ASP A 50 21.33 1.04 10.98
CA ASP A 50 21.74 0.09 9.95
C ASP A 50 20.51 -0.58 9.34
N LEU A 51 20.17 -0.20 8.11
CA LEU A 51 19.04 -0.77 7.37
C LEU A 51 19.49 -1.86 6.37
N SER A 52 20.73 -2.34 6.45
CA SER A 52 21.26 -3.39 5.54
C SER A 52 20.46 -4.70 5.61
N ILE A 53 19.83 -4.96 6.75
CA ILE A 53 18.94 -6.11 6.97
C ILE A 53 17.62 -6.02 6.15
N PHE A 54 17.31 -4.85 5.59
CA PHE A 54 16.18 -4.58 4.69
C PHE A 54 16.61 -4.33 3.23
N GLY A 55 17.91 -4.37 2.90
CA GLY A 55 18.41 -4.09 1.54
C GLY A 55 19.87 -3.60 1.48
N GLU A 56 20.24 -2.91 0.39
CA GLU A 56 21.58 -2.32 0.26
C GLU A 56 21.82 -1.23 1.34
N VAL A 57 23.06 -1.11 1.82
CA VAL A 57 23.41 -0.21 2.92
C VAL A 57 23.12 1.25 2.52
N LEU A 58 22.39 2.01 3.34
CA LEU A 58 22.32 3.48 3.23
C LEU A 58 23.71 4.15 3.30
N PHE A 59 24.69 3.43 3.84
CA PHE A 59 26.09 3.80 3.97
C PHE A 59 26.94 3.03 2.95
N GLY A 60 26.91 3.48 1.68
CA GLY A 60 27.81 3.04 0.62
C GLY A 60 28.32 4.25 -0.17
N ASP A 61 29.63 4.30 -0.41
CA ASP A 61 30.43 5.38 -1.03
C ASP A 61 29.68 6.64 -1.46
N TYR A 62 29.89 7.73 -0.71
CA TYR A 62 29.45 9.09 -1.01
C TYR A 62 30.13 9.63 -2.29
N GLN A 63 29.85 9.03 -3.44
CA GLN A 63 30.27 9.57 -4.72
C GLN A 63 29.44 10.81 -5.02
N ARG A 64 30.15 11.93 -5.01
CA ARG A 64 29.73 13.30 -5.28
C ARG A 64 29.05 13.41 -6.66
N LYS A 65 27.77 13.14 -6.76
CA LYS A 65 26.94 13.81 -7.78
C LYS A 65 26.25 14.99 -7.11
N SER A 66 26.51 16.17 -7.68
CA SER A 66 25.98 17.48 -7.30
C SER A 66 24.47 17.54 -7.54
N LEU A 67 23.69 16.82 -6.73
CA LEU A 67 22.28 17.14 -6.54
C LEU A 67 22.20 18.22 -5.46
N GLU A 68 21.26 19.14 -5.60
CA GLU A 68 20.91 20.09 -4.53
C GLU A 68 20.54 19.28 -3.29
N LEU A 69 21.45 19.23 -2.30
CA LEU A 69 21.21 18.52 -1.07
C LEU A 69 20.03 19.21 -0.34
N PRO A 70 19.03 18.45 0.12
CA PRO A 70 17.98 19.00 0.96
C PRO A 70 18.58 19.75 2.16
N ASP A 71 17.97 20.86 2.57
CA ASP A 71 18.32 21.47 3.84
C ASP A 71 17.85 20.55 4.99
N TYR A 72 18.78 19.76 5.52
CA TYR A 72 18.53 18.80 6.59
C TYR A 72 18.41 19.48 7.97
N TYR A 73 18.90 20.71 8.13
CA TYR A 73 18.94 21.41 9.41
C TYR A 73 17.53 21.64 10.02
N PRO A 74 16.51 22.09 9.26
CA PRO A 74 15.14 22.19 9.76
C PRO A 74 14.57 20.88 10.31
N LEU A 75 14.90 19.73 9.71
CA LEU A 75 14.42 18.42 10.16
C LEU A 75 15.09 17.98 11.46
N LEU A 76 16.40 18.22 11.58
CA LEU A 76 17.14 18.01 12.84
C LEU A 76 16.61 18.92 13.96
N LYS A 77 16.28 20.17 13.65
CA LYS A 77 15.64 21.09 14.60
C LYS A 77 14.28 20.56 15.06
N LEU A 78 13.41 20.16 14.13
CA LEU A 78 12.10 19.56 14.46
C LEU A 78 12.25 18.29 15.32
N ARG A 79 13.28 17.48 15.07
CA ARG A 79 13.59 16.32 15.91
C ARG A 79 13.94 16.73 17.34
N GLY A 80 14.80 17.75 17.49
CA GLY A 80 15.14 18.32 18.80
C GLY A 80 13.91 18.85 19.54
N GLU A 81 13.00 19.53 18.84
CA GLU A 81 11.73 19.99 19.42
C GLU A 81 10.82 18.82 19.85
N CYS A 82 10.76 17.73 19.10
CA CYS A 82 10.04 16.53 19.52
C CYS A 82 10.63 15.94 20.82
N ILE A 83 11.96 15.84 20.92
CA ILE A 83 12.63 15.35 22.14
C ILE A 83 12.31 16.26 23.33
N GLN A 84 12.31 17.58 23.14
CA GLN A 84 11.93 18.53 24.19
C GLN A 84 10.47 18.38 24.60
N ASN A 85 9.56 18.09 23.66
CA ASN A 85 8.16 17.87 23.98
C ASN A 85 7.95 16.61 24.84
N TRP A 86 8.69 15.53 24.59
CA TRP A 86 8.66 14.36 25.45
C TRP A 86 9.03 14.70 26.90
N ASN A 87 10.03 15.56 27.10
CA ASN A 87 10.45 15.99 28.44
C ASN A 87 9.43 16.90 29.16
N ARG A 88 8.35 17.32 28.48
CA ARG A 88 7.28 18.17 29.04
C ARG A 88 6.05 17.39 29.46
N ILE A 89 5.99 16.09 29.22
CA ILE A 89 4.87 15.25 29.66
C ILE A 89 4.82 15.27 31.18
N SER A 90 3.63 15.51 31.77
CA SER A 90 3.46 15.52 33.23
C SER A 90 3.82 14.15 33.81
N VAL A 91 4.54 14.16 34.92
CA VAL A 91 5.11 12.98 35.58
C VAL A 91 4.13 12.38 36.61
N ASP A 92 2.89 12.88 36.67
CA ASP A 92 1.96 12.51 37.76
C ASP A 92 1.61 11.00 37.77
N LEU A 93 1.71 10.30 36.62
CA LEU A 93 1.45 8.86 36.51
C LEU A 93 2.67 8.03 36.06
N ILE A 94 3.60 8.59 35.30
CA ILE A 94 4.78 7.88 34.78
C ILE A 94 6.02 8.49 35.42
N GLN A 95 6.88 7.67 36.01
CA GLN A 95 8.13 8.15 36.61
C GLN A 95 9.05 8.76 35.54
N PRO A 96 9.89 9.77 35.86
CA PRO A 96 10.75 10.42 34.88
C PRO A 96 11.71 9.45 34.16
N GLN A 97 12.20 8.44 34.89
CA GLN A 97 13.13 7.43 34.38
C GLN A 97 12.43 6.56 33.33
N ASP A 98 11.24 6.08 33.66
CA ASP A 98 10.42 5.27 32.76
C ASP A 98 10.01 6.04 31.50
N LEU A 99 9.67 7.33 31.64
CA LEU A 99 9.36 8.20 30.51
C LEU A 99 10.60 8.40 29.60
N ASP A 100 11.78 8.52 30.19
CA ASP A 100 13.04 8.61 29.44
C ASP A 100 13.37 7.31 28.70
N GLU A 101 13.09 6.15 29.30
CA GLU A 101 13.25 4.85 28.65
C GLU A 101 12.24 4.64 27.52
N LEU A 102 10.96 4.93 27.75
CA LEU A 102 9.93 4.88 26.72
C LEU A 102 10.28 5.79 25.54
N LYS A 103 10.73 7.02 25.83
CA LYS A 103 11.21 7.96 24.81
C LYS A 103 12.36 7.35 24.00
N LYS A 104 13.38 6.78 24.66
CA LYS A 104 14.50 6.13 23.98
C LYS A 104 14.00 4.99 23.08
N GLU A 105 13.10 4.16 23.59
CA GLU A 105 12.53 3.02 22.88
C GLU A 105 11.74 3.45 21.63
N VAL A 106 10.95 4.53 21.72
CA VAL A 106 10.22 5.09 20.57
C VAL A 106 11.20 5.57 19.48
N PHE A 107 12.24 6.32 19.87
CA PHE A 107 13.18 6.86 18.89
C PHE A 107 14.13 5.80 18.33
N SER A 108 14.50 4.77 19.11
CA SER A 108 15.28 3.64 18.64
C SER A 108 14.47 2.79 17.68
N THR A 109 13.22 2.45 18.03
CA THR A 109 12.30 1.67 17.18
C THR A 109 12.11 2.30 15.82
N LEU A 110 11.89 3.63 15.75
CA LEU A 110 11.76 4.33 14.46
C LEU A 110 13.08 4.42 13.69
N LYS A 111 14.22 4.50 14.38
CA LYS A 111 15.53 4.64 13.73
C LYS A 111 16.03 3.30 13.18
N GLU A 112 15.91 2.26 13.97
CA GLU A 112 16.51 0.95 13.77
C GLU A 112 15.53 -0.13 14.25
N PRO A 113 14.48 -0.40 13.46
CA PRO A 113 13.43 -1.31 13.86
C PRO A 113 13.93 -2.76 13.88
N PHE A 114 13.56 -3.47 14.93
CA PHE A 114 13.77 -4.91 14.99
C PHE A 114 12.88 -5.62 13.98
N LEU A 115 13.46 -6.61 13.31
CA LEU A 115 12.75 -7.41 12.34
C LEU A 115 11.84 -8.42 13.04
N PRO A 116 10.54 -8.45 12.72
CA PRO A 116 9.70 -9.52 13.18
C PRO A 116 10.13 -10.83 12.52
N VAL A 117 10.13 -11.90 13.32
CA VAL A 117 10.35 -13.27 12.90
C VAL A 117 8.98 -13.93 12.73
N PRO A 118 8.69 -14.68 11.65
CA PRO A 118 9.59 -15.13 10.60
C PRO A 118 9.79 -14.16 9.42
N SER A 119 10.93 -14.29 8.73
CA SER A 119 11.30 -13.48 7.56
C SER A 119 10.37 -13.65 6.35
N LEU A 120 9.62 -14.75 6.28
CA LEU A 120 8.65 -15.05 5.22
C LEU A 120 7.56 -13.98 5.07
N ARG A 121 7.27 -13.21 6.12
CA ARG A 121 6.33 -12.07 6.09
C ARG A 121 6.76 -10.91 5.18
N ARG A 122 7.92 -11.02 4.52
CA ARG A 122 8.44 -10.07 3.52
C ARG A 122 8.23 -10.55 2.07
N GLU A 123 7.85 -11.81 1.87
CA GLU A 123 7.59 -12.33 0.53
C GLU A 123 6.25 -11.81 0.01
N ALA A 124 6.30 -10.96 -1.01
CA ALA A 124 5.12 -10.40 -1.64
C ALA A 124 4.20 -11.52 -2.19
N ASN A 125 2.88 -11.34 -2.05
CA ASN A 125 1.84 -12.23 -2.58
C ASN A 125 1.79 -13.68 -2.05
N PHE A 126 2.71 -14.11 -1.16
CA PHE A 126 2.73 -15.48 -0.63
C PHE A 126 2.29 -15.59 0.83
N PHE A 127 2.54 -14.55 1.63
CA PHE A 127 2.19 -14.51 3.04
C PHE A 127 1.55 -13.18 3.41
N PRO A 128 0.66 -13.16 4.42
CA PRO A 128 0.21 -11.91 5.00
C PRO A 128 1.41 -11.06 5.44
N THR A 129 1.37 -9.78 5.10
CA THR A 129 2.36 -8.83 5.60
C THR A 129 2.13 -8.57 7.09
N ILE A 130 3.14 -8.03 7.78
CA ILE A 130 3.02 -7.61 9.18
C ILE A 130 1.80 -6.70 9.38
N LEU A 131 1.55 -5.80 8.42
CA LEU A 131 0.42 -4.90 8.53
C LEU A 131 -0.91 -5.62 8.32
N GLN A 132 -0.99 -6.54 7.35
CA GLN A 132 -2.18 -7.34 7.12
C GLN A 132 -2.51 -8.23 8.32
N ASP A 133 -1.51 -8.82 8.99
CA ASP A 133 -1.69 -9.55 10.24
C ASP A 133 -2.26 -8.64 11.33
N LEU A 134 -1.68 -7.45 11.54
CA LEU A 134 -2.16 -6.49 12.53
C LEU A 134 -3.59 -6.01 12.24
N ILE A 135 -3.93 -5.82 10.95
CA ILE A 135 -5.26 -5.42 10.50
C ILE A 135 -6.26 -6.57 10.68
N GLY A 136 -5.90 -7.78 10.26
CA GLY A 136 -6.75 -8.97 10.35
C GLY A 136 -7.02 -9.40 11.80
N ASN A 137 -6.09 -9.11 12.71
CA ASN A 137 -6.23 -9.35 14.15
C ASN A 137 -6.70 -8.12 14.94
N ALA A 138 -7.13 -7.04 14.29
CA ALA A 138 -7.54 -5.82 15.00
C ALA A 138 -8.79 -6.00 15.90
N PHE A 139 -9.54 -7.09 15.71
CA PHE A 139 -10.75 -7.42 16.49
C PHE A 139 -10.60 -8.64 17.39
N THR A 140 -9.46 -9.34 17.36
CA THR A 140 -9.24 -10.44 18.29
C THR A 140 -8.92 -9.87 19.66
N ILE A 141 -9.75 -10.20 20.65
CA ILE A 141 -9.41 -10.00 22.06
C ILE A 141 -8.10 -10.78 22.27
N PRO A 142 -7.02 -10.13 22.73
CA PRO A 142 -5.78 -10.83 23.03
C PRO A 142 -6.13 -12.01 23.93
N SER A 143 -5.82 -13.23 23.52
CA SER A 143 -5.97 -14.36 24.42
C SER A 143 -5.15 -14.08 25.69
N ASP A 144 -5.64 -14.48 26.86
CA ASP A 144 -4.95 -14.28 28.15
C ASP A 144 -3.50 -14.85 28.17
N PHE A 145 -3.13 -15.63 27.16
CA PHE A 145 -1.82 -16.28 27.00
C PHE A 145 -0.82 -15.53 26.11
N GLU A 146 -1.21 -14.47 25.41
CA GLU A 146 -0.35 -13.80 24.41
C GLU A 146 -0.47 -12.27 24.42
N ILE A 147 -0.57 -11.62 25.57
CA ILE A 147 -0.30 -10.19 25.62
C ILE A 147 1.23 -10.05 25.52
N PRO A 148 1.82 -9.60 24.39
CA PRO A 148 3.23 -9.25 24.38
C PRO A 148 3.42 -8.23 25.49
N PHE A 149 4.29 -8.51 26.45
CA PHE A 149 4.53 -7.66 27.60
C PHE A 149 4.67 -6.22 27.11
N GLY A 150 3.63 -5.41 27.35
CA GLY A 150 3.62 -4.00 27.00
C GLY A 150 4.79 -3.33 27.68
N PHE A 151 5.16 -2.12 27.25
CA PHE A 151 6.22 -1.41 27.94
C PHE A 151 5.78 -1.19 29.40
N PRO A 152 6.50 -1.72 30.43
CA PRO A 152 5.97 -1.82 31.78
C PRO A 152 5.48 -0.49 32.37
N ALA A 153 6.12 0.61 31.98
CA ALA A 153 5.72 1.95 32.40
C ALA A 153 4.31 2.37 31.98
N LEU A 154 3.76 1.75 30.92
CA LEU A 154 2.43 2.05 30.41
C LEU A 154 1.35 1.14 31.03
N GLU A 155 1.74 0.07 31.72
CA GLU A 155 0.79 -0.78 32.45
C GLU A 155 0.15 -0.03 33.63
N VAL A 156 0.85 0.97 34.19
CA VAL A 156 0.32 1.87 35.25
C VAL A 156 -1.00 2.54 34.85
N PHE A 157 -1.26 2.71 33.55
CA PHE A 157 -2.54 3.26 33.08
C PHE A 157 -3.73 2.33 33.29
N LYS A 158 -3.54 1.00 33.29
CA LYS A 158 -4.62 0.05 33.58
C LYS A 158 -5.07 0.19 35.03
N ASP A 159 -4.11 0.30 35.94
CA ASP A 159 -4.37 0.46 37.38
C ASP A 159 -5.01 1.83 37.70
N SER A 160 -4.85 2.80 36.81
CA SER A 160 -5.35 4.17 36.97
C SER A 160 -6.59 4.47 36.11
N ILE A 161 -7.23 3.45 35.53
CA ILE A 161 -8.28 3.66 34.52
C ILE A 161 -9.47 4.46 35.04
N ASP A 162 -9.94 4.19 36.25
CA ASP A 162 -11.07 4.91 36.85
C ASP A 162 -10.75 6.41 37.04
N GLN A 163 -9.52 6.71 37.50
CA GLN A 163 -9.05 8.09 37.66
C GLN A 163 -8.93 8.79 36.29
N LEU A 164 -8.40 8.10 35.29
CA LEU A 164 -8.29 8.62 33.93
C LEU A 164 -9.67 8.87 33.32
N GLU A 165 -10.61 7.94 33.47
CA GLU A 165 -11.98 8.08 33.00
C GLU A 165 -12.70 9.25 33.66
N MET A 166 -12.53 9.44 34.98
CA MET A 166 -13.05 10.60 35.70
C MET A 166 -12.45 11.92 35.21
N ASN A 167 -11.21 11.92 34.72
CA ASN A 167 -10.59 13.12 34.15
C ASN A 167 -11.16 13.49 32.76
N PHE A 168 -11.81 12.54 32.05
CA PHE A 168 -12.45 12.76 30.75
C PHE A 168 -13.91 13.24 30.84
N MET A 169 -14.34 13.85 31.95
CA MET A 169 -15.74 14.27 32.16
C MET A 169 -16.17 15.51 31.35
N ASP A 170 -15.24 16.25 30.74
CA ASP A 170 -15.61 17.38 29.86
C ASP A 170 -15.93 16.90 28.44
N SER A 171 -17.08 17.36 27.93
CA SER A 171 -17.55 17.16 26.57
C SER A 171 -16.49 17.50 25.51
N GLU A 172 -15.63 18.49 25.73
CA GLU A 172 -14.58 18.88 24.78
C GLU A 172 -13.47 17.81 24.69
N GLN A 173 -13.10 17.17 25.80
CA GLN A 173 -12.06 16.14 25.80
C GLN A 173 -12.56 14.83 25.19
N ILE A 174 -13.82 14.47 25.47
CA ILE A 174 -14.50 13.35 24.80
C ILE A 174 -14.63 13.64 23.31
N GLN A 175 -15.08 14.84 22.91
CA GLN A 175 -15.13 15.24 21.50
C GLN A 175 -13.75 15.19 20.83
N ASN A 176 -12.67 15.53 21.54
CA ASN A 176 -11.31 15.40 21.03
C ASN A 176 -10.89 13.93 20.89
N LEU A 177 -11.20 13.05 21.84
CA LEU A 177 -10.99 11.60 21.71
C LEU A 177 -11.80 11.04 20.53
N SER A 178 -13.09 11.39 20.43
CA SER A 178 -13.95 11.07 19.29
C SER A 178 -13.39 11.58 17.99
N TYR A 179 -12.91 12.83 17.95
CA TYR A 179 -12.28 13.38 16.76
C TYR A 179 -10.98 12.66 16.43
N LYS A 180 -10.17 12.23 17.39
CA LYS A 180 -8.94 11.45 17.14
C LYS A 180 -9.26 10.05 16.63
N ARG A 181 -10.34 9.42 17.14
CA ARG A 181 -10.90 8.17 16.62
C ARG A 181 -11.57 8.36 15.24
N TRP A 182 -12.12 9.54 14.96
CA TRP A 182 -12.86 9.88 13.73
C TRP A 182 -12.05 10.58 12.63
N LEU A 183 -10.86 11.10 12.94
CA LEU A 183 -9.90 11.77 12.04
C LEU A 183 -9.44 10.92 10.83
N LEU A 184 -9.95 9.69 10.77
CA LEU A 184 -9.89 8.68 9.74
C LEU A 184 -10.88 8.89 8.58
N LYS A 185 -11.97 9.67 8.75
CA LYS A 185 -13.10 9.68 7.80
C LYS A 185 -13.30 10.89 6.90
N LYS A 186 -12.48 11.95 6.99
CA LYS A 186 -12.60 13.05 6.01
C LYS A 186 -11.74 12.75 4.78
N PRO A 187 -12.33 12.24 3.66
CA PRO A 187 -11.67 12.36 2.37
C PRO A 187 -11.54 13.85 2.11
N LYS A 188 -10.30 14.35 2.01
CA LYS A 188 -10.10 15.55 1.20
C LYS A 188 -10.49 15.10 -0.20
N LYS A 189 -11.63 15.57 -0.70
CA LYS A 189 -12.19 15.21 -2.01
C LYS A 189 -11.30 15.55 -3.20
N ASP A 190 -10.11 16.11 -2.98
CA ASP A 190 -9.15 16.48 -4.02
C ASP A 190 -7.81 15.77 -3.78
N TRP A 191 -7.70 14.53 -4.23
CA TRP A 191 -6.44 13.77 -4.27
C TRP A 191 -5.42 14.34 -5.28
N VAL A 192 -5.80 15.38 -6.04
CA VAL A 192 -5.08 15.85 -7.24
C VAL A 192 -4.39 17.20 -7.02
N ASN A 193 -4.25 17.70 -5.78
CA ASN A 193 -3.53 18.97 -5.56
C ASN A 193 -2.43 18.91 -4.50
N PRO A 194 -1.24 18.36 -4.83
CA PRO A 194 -0.09 18.30 -3.93
C PRO A 194 0.54 19.69 -3.64
N ALA A 195 0.14 20.74 -4.37
CA ALA A 195 0.78 22.06 -4.31
C ALA A 195 0.39 22.96 -3.11
N ARG A 196 -0.51 22.53 -2.22
CA ARG A 196 -1.03 23.39 -1.12
C ARG A 196 -0.45 23.14 0.27
N ASN A 197 0.52 22.24 0.44
CA ASN A 197 1.18 22.03 1.74
C ASN A 197 2.39 22.95 1.97
N SER A 198 2.33 24.20 1.51
CA SER A 198 3.30 25.23 1.87
C SER A 198 3.06 25.67 3.33
N LEU A 199 3.93 25.24 4.24
CA LEU A 199 4.41 26.00 5.42
C LEU A 199 3.41 26.68 6.38
N ALA A 200 2.12 26.38 6.33
CA ALA A 200 1.11 26.84 7.29
C ALA A 200 0.41 25.61 7.90
N SER A 201 0.40 25.34 9.20
CA SER A 201 0.63 26.15 10.40
C SER A 201 1.69 25.48 11.29
N GLN A 202 2.72 26.24 11.67
CA GLN A 202 3.42 26.00 12.93
C GLN A 202 2.45 26.36 14.05
N SER A 203 1.51 25.46 14.40
CA SER A 203 1.00 25.49 15.77
C SER A 203 2.15 24.98 16.63
N THR A 204 2.83 25.92 17.26
CA THR A 204 3.68 25.63 18.41
C THR A 204 2.89 24.75 19.35
N CYS A 205 3.53 23.75 19.93
CA CYS A 205 2.94 22.84 20.92
C CYS A 205 2.69 23.56 22.26
N GLU A 206 2.33 24.84 22.22
CA GLU A 206 1.92 25.65 23.36
C GLU A 206 0.51 25.24 23.84
N GLU A 207 -0.27 24.52 23.02
CA GLU A 207 -1.54 23.91 23.48
C GLU A 207 -1.35 22.73 24.45
N CYS A 208 -0.16 22.12 24.56
CA CYS A 208 0.09 21.13 25.63
C CYS A 208 0.25 21.79 27.02
N GLU A 209 0.06 23.10 27.15
CA GLU A 209 0.31 23.80 28.41
C GLU A 209 -0.77 23.55 29.46
N ARG A 210 -0.34 22.82 30.49
CA ARG A 210 -0.79 22.76 31.90
C ARG A 210 -2.09 22.06 32.26
N ASN A 211 -3.06 21.87 31.36
CA ASN A 211 -4.35 21.22 31.70
C ASN A 211 -4.78 20.07 30.77
N GLN A 212 -3.94 19.63 29.83
CA GLN A 212 -4.30 18.54 28.93
C GLN A 212 -4.11 17.16 29.58
N ASN A 213 -5.10 16.30 29.42
CA ASN A 213 -5.06 14.91 29.86
C ASN A 213 -3.81 14.19 29.29
N ILE A 214 -3.09 13.45 30.14
CA ILE A 214 -1.85 12.74 29.80
C ILE A 214 -2.00 11.81 28.60
N LEU A 215 -3.15 11.17 28.42
CA LEU A 215 -3.39 10.28 27.28
C LEU A 215 -3.37 11.09 25.97
N LEU A 216 -4.09 12.21 25.91
CA LEU A 216 -4.12 13.10 24.74
C LEU A 216 -2.74 13.69 24.43
N CYS A 217 -1.97 14.00 25.47
CA CYS A 217 -0.59 14.47 25.35
C CYS A 217 0.30 13.40 24.70
N LEU A 218 0.25 12.16 25.19
CA LEU A 218 0.99 11.03 24.63
C LEU A 218 0.59 10.75 23.17
N MET A 219 -0.70 10.66 22.85
CA MET A 219 -1.17 10.47 21.46
C MET A 219 -0.59 11.55 20.53
N THR A 220 -0.59 12.80 20.98
CA THR A 220 -0.15 13.94 20.18
C THR A 220 1.36 13.94 19.98
N ILE A 221 2.14 13.63 21.02
CA ILE A 221 3.59 13.58 20.97
C ILE A 221 4.08 12.39 20.13
N VAL A 222 3.48 11.21 20.26
CA VAL A 222 3.79 10.04 19.42
C VAL A 222 3.50 10.35 17.96
N LYS A 223 2.30 10.88 17.64
CA LYS A 223 1.94 11.29 16.28
C LYS A 223 2.92 12.31 15.71
N LYS A 224 3.33 13.32 16.49
CA LYS A 224 4.30 14.34 16.07
C LYS A 224 5.66 13.71 15.79
N THR A 225 6.10 12.79 16.64
CA THR A 225 7.38 12.06 16.50
C THR A 225 7.41 11.25 15.21
N VAL A 226 6.37 10.44 14.96
CA VAL A 226 6.20 9.66 13.72
C VAL A 226 6.16 10.59 12.50
N LYS A 227 5.40 11.69 12.55
CA LYS A 227 5.31 12.65 11.44
C LYS A 227 6.66 13.28 11.10
N VAL A 228 7.48 13.63 12.10
CA VAL A 228 8.83 14.17 11.88
C VAL A 228 9.74 13.10 11.26
N HIS A 229 9.63 11.84 11.67
CA HIS A 229 10.34 10.73 11.05
C HIS A 229 9.92 10.52 9.57
N CYS A 230 8.61 10.49 9.27
CA CYS A 230 8.15 10.39 7.88
C CYS A 230 8.60 11.57 7.00
N ARG A 231 8.71 12.78 7.55
CA ARG A 231 9.28 13.94 6.82
C ARG A 231 10.76 13.76 6.49
N ALA A 232 11.52 13.12 7.36
CA ALA A 232 12.91 12.75 7.08
C ALA A 232 12.97 11.72 5.95
N ILE A 233 12.11 10.70 5.98
CA ILE A 233 11.97 9.73 4.88
C ILE A 233 11.66 10.45 3.55
N CYS A 234 10.71 11.38 3.52
CA CYS A 234 10.43 12.16 2.31
C CYS A 234 11.68 12.89 1.81
N ALA A 235 12.41 13.57 2.69
CA ALA A 235 13.62 14.29 2.31
C ALA A 235 14.67 13.35 1.69
N TYR A 236 14.82 12.14 2.22
CA TYR A 236 15.68 11.11 1.64
C TYR A 236 15.19 10.64 0.27
N LEU A 237 13.90 10.28 0.12
CA LEU A 237 13.34 9.78 -1.14
C LEU A 237 13.44 10.81 -2.28
N ARG A 238 13.40 12.12 -1.97
CA ARG A 238 13.64 13.19 -2.98
C ARG A 238 15.04 13.12 -3.58
N THR A 239 16.01 12.56 -2.87
CA THR A 239 17.40 12.42 -3.35
C THR A 239 17.60 11.26 -4.32
N LEU A 240 16.56 10.44 -4.56
CA LEU A 240 16.58 9.29 -5.45
C LEU A 240 15.84 9.63 -6.76
N PRO A 241 16.55 10.09 -7.81
CA PRO A 241 15.91 10.51 -9.06
C PRO A 241 15.55 9.35 -9.98
N GLU A 242 16.32 8.25 -9.94
CA GLU A 242 16.15 7.13 -10.87
C GLU A 242 15.05 6.17 -10.39
N ALA A 243 14.21 5.69 -11.31
CA ALA A 243 13.04 4.85 -11.01
C ALA A 243 13.36 3.66 -10.10
N LEU A 244 14.32 2.80 -10.49
CA LEU A 244 14.70 1.63 -9.68
C LEU A 244 15.27 2.02 -8.31
N SER A 245 16.09 3.08 -8.26
CA SER A 245 16.65 3.57 -6.99
C SER A 245 15.55 4.07 -6.05
N LEU A 246 14.54 4.77 -6.59
CA LEU A 246 13.40 5.26 -5.83
C LEU A 246 12.54 4.12 -5.29
N LEU A 247 12.21 3.13 -6.13
CA LEU A 247 11.40 1.97 -5.74
C LEU A 247 12.11 1.15 -4.67
N SER A 248 13.41 0.85 -4.86
CA SER A 248 14.22 0.12 -3.89
C SER A 248 14.33 0.88 -2.56
N GLY A 249 14.65 2.18 -2.60
CA GLY A 249 14.74 3.01 -1.41
C GLY A 249 13.41 3.16 -0.67
N TYR A 250 12.30 3.26 -1.41
CA TYR A 250 10.96 3.29 -0.83
C TYR A 250 10.61 1.96 -0.15
N ASN A 251 10.85 0.81 -0.79
CA ASN A 251 10.56 -0.51 -0.22
C ASN A 251 11.32 -0.75 1.08
N MET A 252 12.63 -0.49 1.08
CA MET A 252 13.47 -0.64 2.28
C MET A 252 12.92 0.19 3.45
N LEU A 253 12.51 1.43 3.20
CA LEU A 253 11.97 2.31 4.23
C LEU A 253 10.56 1.92 4.65
N TRP A 254 9.72 1.44 3.73
CA TRP A 254 8.40 0.92 4.05
C TRP A 254 8.51 -0.32 4.94
N GLU A 255 9.40 -1.25 4.62
CA GLU A 255 9.62 -2.46 5.43
C GLU A 255 10.14 -2.14 6.82
N ALA A 256 11.15 -1.27 6.92
CA ALA A 256 11.62 -0.76 8.21
C ALA A 256 10.47 -0.10 8.99
N PHE A 257 9.65 0.71 8.32
CA PHE A 257 8.52 1.36 8.95
C PHE A 257 7.44 0.39 9.42
N THR A 258 7.09 -0.64 8.64
CA THR A 258 6.12 -1.67 9.05
C THR A 258 6.62 -2.50 10.23
N ALA A 259 7.92 -2.79 10.29
CA ALA A 259 8.54 -3.38 11.47
C ALA A 259 8.45 -2.45 12.69
N SER A 260 8.68 -1.14 12.48
CA SER A 260 8.48 -0.11 13.53
C SER A 260 7.02 -0.05 13.99
N VAL A 261 6.07 -0.17 13.08
CA VAL A 261 4.62 -0.18 13.36
C VAL A 261 4.26 -1.30 14.32
N HIS A 262 4.72 -2.52 14.03
CA HIS A 262 4.50 -3.68 14.90
C HIS A 262 5.04 -3.44 16.31
N ARG A 263 6.32 -3.04 16.40
CA ARG A 263 6.96 -2.80 17.69
C ARG A 263 6.33 -1.66 18.47
N MET A 264 5.93 -0.59 17.79
CA MET A 264 5.22 0.53 18.41
C MET A 264 3.83 0.12 18.90
N GLU A 265 3.13 -0.77 18.19
CA GLU A 265 1.84 -1.31 18.65
C GLU A 265 2.02 -2.15 19.93
N GLU A 266 3.07 -2.98 20.01
CA GLU A 266 3.40 -3.73 21.23
C GLU A 266 3.69 -2.82 22.41
N ILE A 267 4.60 -1.85 22.24
CA ILE A 267 5.04 -0.90 23.28
C ILE A 267 3.81 -0.21 23.88
N PHE A 268 2.90 0.26 23.04
CA PHE A 268 1.73 1.04 23.44
C PHE A 268 0.44 0.22 23.59
N SER A 269 0.51 -1.11 23.60
CA SER A 269 -0.68 -1.98 23.67
C SER A 269 -1.57 -1.65 24.88
N ALA A 270 -1.00 -1.58 26.09
CA ALA A 270 -1.70 -1.21 27.32
C ALA A 270 -2.34 0.18 27.23
N PHE A 271 -1.60 1.14 26.67
CA PHE A 271 -2.09 2.51 26.45
C PHE A 271 -3.28 2.53 25.48
N THR A 272 -3.17 1.82 24.35
CA THR A 272 -4.23 1.70 23.34
C THR A 272 -5.49 1.08 23.94
N GLN A 273 -5.35 0.02 24.75
CA GLN A 273 -6.46 -0.63 25.46
C GLN A 273 -7.20 0.36 26.37
N VAL A 274 -6.46 1.10 27.22
CA VAL A 274 -7.06 2.08 28.13
C VAL A 274 -7.79 3.19 27.37
N VAL A 275 -7.21 3.71 26.28
CA VAL A 275 -7.87 4.73 25.45
C VAL A 275 -9.19 4.21 24.85
N ASN A 276 -9.21 2.97 24.39
CA ASN A 276 -10.42 2.36 23.83
C ASN A 276 -11.48 2.10 24.91
N MET A 277 -11.10 1.58 26.08
CA MET A 277 -12.01 1.35 27.21
C MET A 277 -12.69 2.63 27.68
N ILE A 278 -11.92 3.72 27.88
CA ILE A 278 -12.47 5.03 28.27
C ILE A 278 -13.42 5.57 27.21
N TYR A 279 -13.11 5.36 25.93
CA TYR A 279 -14.01 5.78 24.86
C TYR A 279 -15.31 4.99 24.87
N ASP A 280 -15.21 3.66 24.90
CA ASP A 280 -16.35 2.75 24.79
C ASP A 280 -17.26 2.86 26.03
N SER A 281 -16.75 3.28 27.20
CA SER A 281 -17.57 3.57 28.38
C SER A 281 -18.41 4.85 28.24
N LYS A 282 -18.01 5.79 27.38
CA LYS A 282 -18.68 7.09 27.19
C LYS A 282 -19.50 7.19 25.91
N VAL A 283 -19.16 6.42 24.88
CA VAL A 283 -19.81 6.46 23.58
C VAL A 283 -20.21 5.03 23.21
N GLN A 284 -21.52 4.79 23.04
CA GLN A 284 -22.00 3.50 22.56
C GLN A 284 -21.27 3.11 21.27
N PHE A 285 -20.79 1.87 21.24
CA PHE A 285 -20.01 1.34 20.15
C PHE A 285 -20.73 1.57 18.81
N ASN A 286 -20.03 2.17 17.86
CA ASN A 286 -20.51 2.31 16.49
C ASN A 286 -19.46 1.65 15.59
N MET A 287 -19.86 0.62 14.84
CA MET A 287 -18.97 -0.08 13.88
C MET A 287 -18.34 0.88 12.86
N LYS A 288 -18.94 2.07 12.65
CA LYS A 288 -18.41 3.14 11.80
C LYS A 288 -17.21 3.88 12.41
N THR A 289 -16.84 3.63 13.67
CA THR A 289 -15.69 4.23 14.36
C THR A 289 -14.71 3.15 14.80
N PRO A 290 -13.70 2.82 13.97
CA PRO A 290 -12.71 1.80 14.34
C PRO A 290 -12.00 2.19 15.64
N ALA A 291 -11.50 1.21 16.38
CA ALA A 291 -10.75 1.43 17.60
C ALA A 291 -9.55 2.39 17.40
N TYR A 292 -9.08 3.03 18.45
CA TYR A 292 -7.77 3.65 18.41
C TYR A 292 -6.68 2.57 18.37
N SER A 293 -5.60 2.80 17.62
CA SER A 293 -4.36 2.02 17.67
C SER A 293 -3.17 2.87 17.20
N ILE A 294 -1.96 2.54 17.67
CA ILE A 294 -0.74 3.22 17.23
C ILE A 294 -0.44 2.87 15.78
N MET A 295 -0.68 1.62 15.38
CA MET A 295 -0.59 1.16 14.00
C MET A 295 -1.38 2.07 13.06
N ARG A 296 -2.65 2.35 13.36
CA ARG A 296 -3.48 3.24 12.52
C ARG A 296 -2.88 4.64 12.46
N VAL A 297 -2.44 5.20 13.60
CA VAL A 297 -1.80 6.53 13.63
C VAL A 297 -0.57 6.58 12.72
N MET A 298 0.26 5.55 12.77
CA MET A 298 1.48 5.46 11.98
C MET A 298 1.20 5.29 10.48
N VAL A 299 0.32 4.36 10.11
CA VAL A 299 -0.07 4.09 8.72
C VAL A 299 -0.72 5.32 8.06
N ILE A 300 -1.66 5.99 8.75
CA ILE A 300 -2.24 7.25 8.27
C ILE A 300 -1.16 8.31 8.08
N THR A 301 -0.19 8.38 8.99
CA THR A 301 0.89 9.38 8.92
C THR A 301 1.80 9.10 7.74
N TRP A 302 2.13 7.84 7.47
CA TRP A 302 2.86 7.42 6.26
C TRP A 302 2.10 7.82 5.00
N ARG A 303 0.82 7.42 4.90
CA ARG A 303 -0.03 7.73 3.75
C ARG A 303 -0.10 9.23 3.47
N ARG A 304 -0.35 10.05 4.49
CA ARG A 304 -0.50 11.50 4.36
C ARG A 304 0.80 12.27 4.13
N THR A 305 1.93 11.72 4.54
CA THR A 305 3.21 12.44 4.50
C THR A 305 4.08 12.00 3.32
N ILE A 306 4.16 10.68 3.09
CA ILE A 306 5.02 10.08 2.07
C ILE A 306 4.19 9.75 0.84
N LEU A 307 3.16 8.93 0.99
CA LEU A 307 2.43 8.42 -0.17
C LEU A 307 1.69 9.51 -0.94
N GLU A 308 1.02 10.45 -0.26
CA GLU A 308 0.38 11.61 -0.92
C GLU A 308 1.37 12.44 -1.77
N GLU A 309 2.65 12.45 -1.40
CA GLU A 309 3.69 13.17 -2.13
C GLU A 309 4.28 12.34 -3.27
N PHE A 310 4.51 11.04 -3.05
CA PHE A 310 5.28 10.19 -3.96
C PHE A 310 4.44 9.22 -4.78
N ALA A 311 3.14 9.03 -4.51
CA ALA A 311 2.31 8.01 -5.15
C ALA A 311 2.40 8.06 -6.67
N GLN A 312 2.19 9.23 -7.26
CA GLN A 312 2.25 9.40 -8.71
C GLN A 312 3.65 9.07 -9.26
N LYS A 313 4.72 9.56 -8.62
CA LYS A 313 6.10 9.30 -9.03
C LYS A 313 6.46 7.82 -8.91
N ILE A 314 5.96 7.13 -7.89
CA ILE A 314 6.14 5.68 -7.69
C ILE A 314 5.40 4.91 -8.79
N ILE A 315 4.13 5.25 -9.07
CA ILE A 315 3.35 4.62 -10.15
C ILE A 315 4.03 4.81 -11.51
N GLU A 316 4.54 6.01 -11.78
CA GLU A 316 5.33 6.31 -12.98
C GLU A 316 6.60 5.47 -13.04
N SER A 317 7.33 5.36 -11.93
CA SER A 317 8.55 4.55 -11.83
C SER A 317 8.26 3.06 -12.06
N ILE A 318 7.17 2.52 -11.51
CA ILE A 318 6.71 1.15 -11.78
C ILE A 318 6.42 0.98 -13.27
N SER A 319 5.68 1.93 -13.87
CA SER A 319 5.33 1.90 -15.29
C SER A 319 6.57 1.95 -16.20
N GLU A 320 7.58 2.73 -15.83
CA GLU A 320 8.85 2.84 -16.55
C GLU A 320 9.63 1.52 -16.53
N VAL A 321 9.73 0.87 -15.36
CA VAL A 321 10.43 -0.42 -15.22
C VAL A 321 9.70 -1.52 -15.99
N ILE A 322 8.36 -1.58 -15.91
CA ILE A 322 7.55 -2.53 -16.70
C ILE A 322 7.73 -2.28 -18.20
N ALA A 323 7.70 -1.02 -18.64
CA ALA A 323 7.93 -0.68 -20.04
C ALA A 323 9.35 -1.07 -20.52
N ALA A 324 10.35 -0.96 -19.65
CA ALA A 324 11.70 -1.43 -19.94
C ALA A 324 11.76 -2.95 -20.09
N ALA A 325 11.12 -3.70 -19.19
CA ALA A 325 11.00 -5.16 -19.26
C ALA A 325 10.30 -5.61 -20.55
N ARG A 326 9.18 -4.98 -20.90
CA ARG A 326 8.44 -5.22 -22.16
C ARG A 326 9.29 -5.03 -23.42
N LYS A 327 10.13 -4.00 -23.45
CA LYS A 327 11.09 -3.78 -24.55
C LYS A 327 12.13 -4.91 -24.63
N LYS A 328 12.58 -5.45 -23.50
CA LYS A 328 13.47 -6.63 -23.46
C LYS A 328 12.74 -7.87 -24.00
N TYR A 329 11.48 -8.09 -23.64
CA TYR A 329 10.68 -9.22 -24.12
C TYR A 329 10.51 -9.23 -25.64
N ILE A 330 10.18 -8.09 -26.26
CA ILE A 330 10.07 -8.00 -27.71
C ILE A 330 11.41 -8.35 -28.39
N LYS A 331 12.53 -7.82 -27.89
CA LYS A 331 13.86 -8.08 -28.46
C LYS A 331 14.30 -9.53 -28.34
N THR A 332 13.83 -10.23 -27.30
CA THR A 332 14.21 -11.62 -26.99
C THR A 332 13.14 -12.63 -27.38
N ALA A 333 12.04 -12.21 -27.98
CA ALA A 333 10.91 -13.10 -28.30
C ALA A 333 11.25 -14.21 -29.29
N GLU A 334 12.29 -14.00 -30.12
CA GLU A 334 12.81 -14.98 -31.08
C GLU A 334 13.82 -15.96 -30.46
N VAL A 335 14.39 -15.62 -29.30
CA VAL A 335 15.45 -16.40 -28.67
C VAL A 335 14.92 -17.00 -27.37
N THR A 336 15.00 -18.33 -27.23
CA THR A 336 14.73 -19.07 -25.99
C THR A 336 15.83 -18.75 -24.96
N ILE A 337 15.87 -17.52 -24.45
CA ILE A 337 16.81 -17.13 -23.40
C ILE A 337 16.18 -17.42 -22.03
N ILE A 338 16.98 -18.12 -21.25
CA ILE A 338 16.83 -18.53 -19.85
C ILE A 338 16.77 -17.30 -18.94
N ASP A 339 15.97 -17.40 -17.88
CA ASP A 339 15.74 -16.39 -16.84
C ASP A 339 16.98 -15.54 -16.52
N ASN A 340 16.89 -14.23 -16.79
CA ASN A 340 17.94 -13.28 -16.46
C ASN A 340 17.81 -12.90 -14.97
N PRO A 341 18.84 -13.13 -14.12
CA PRO A 341 18.79 -12.79 -12.70
C PRO A 341 18.46 -11.32 -12.43
N GLN A 342 18.79 -10.42 -13.35
CA GLN A 342 18.47 -9.00 -13.21
C GLN A 342 16.96 -8.71 -13.35
N ASP A 343 16.27 -9.46 -14.21
CA ASP A 343 14.82 -9.28 -14.41
C ASP A 343 14.05 -9.78 -13.16
N GLU A 344 14.59 -10.79 -12.47
CA GLU A 344 14.06 -11.28 -11.20
C GLU A 344 14.21 -10.23 -10.07
N LYS A 345 15.35 -9.53 -9.99
CA LYS A 345 15.55 -8.42 -9.02
C LYS A 345 14.59 -7.26 -9.30
N GLU A 346 14.39 -6.89 -10.58
CA GLU A 346 13.45 -5.84 -10.99
C GLU A 346 12.00 -6.22 -10.63
N LEU A 347 11.62 -7.48 -10.88
CA LEU A 347 10.32 -8.03 -10.52
C LEU A 347 10.10 -8.01 -8.99
N GLU A 348 11.09 -8.45 -8.22
CA GLU A 348 11.01 -8.45 -6.75
C GLU A 348 10.77 -7.05 -6.20
N ILE A 349 11.50 -6.05 -6.71
CA ILE A 349 11.32 -4.64 -6.31
C ILE A 349 9.91 -4.16 -6.62
N ILE A 350 9.39 -4.42 -7.83
CA ILE A 350 8.04 -3.98 -8.18
C ILE A 350 7.01 -4.70 -7.31
N SER A 351 7.13 -6.01 -7.12
CA SER A 351 6.20 -6.81 -6.33
C SER A 351 6.13 -6.31 -4.87
N ARG A 352 7.28 -6.02 -4.24
CA ARG A 352 7.35 -5.42 -2.90
C ARG A 352 6.76 -4.01 -2.84
N THR A 353 6.97 -3.19 -3.87
CA THR A 353 6.33 -1.85 -3.93
C THR A 353 4.81 -1.97 -4.09
N THR A 354 4.34 -2.86 -4.96
CA THR A 354 2.92 -3.16 -5.15
C THR A 354 2.29 -3.64 -3.85
N GLN A 355 2.96 -4.51 -3.10
CA GLN A 355 2.51 -4.98 -1.79
C GLN A 355 2.27 -3.83 -0.80
N SER A 356 3.12 -2.80 -0.80
CA SER A 356 2.90 -1.62 0.04
C SER A 356 1.63 -0.83 -0.34
N PHE A 357 1.28 -0.78 -1.62
CA PHE A 357 0.07 -0.10 -2.08
C PHE A 357 -1.18 -0.88 -1.65
N ILE A 358 -1.09 -2.22 -1.69
CA ILE A 358 -2.11 -3.13 -1.19
C ILE A 358 -2.31 -2.94 0.31
N ASP A 359 -1.23 -3.00 1.09
CA ASP A 359 -1.21 -2.78 2.54
C ASP A 359 -1.89 -1.45 2.95
N LEU A 360 -1.71 -0.40 2.15
CA LEU A 360 -2.26 0.94 2.39
C LEU A 360 -3.70 1.13 1.89
N SER A 361 -4.24 0.15 1.16
CA SER A 361 -5.58 0.17 0.57
C SER A 361 -6.55 -0.77 1.29
N VAL A 362 -6.04 -1.77 2.02
CA VAL A 362 -6.86 -2.64 2.86
C VAL A 362 -7.28 -2.01 4.17
N ASN A 363 -8.38 -2.51 4.70
CA ASN A 363 -8.83 -2.28 6.06
C ASN A 363 -9.24 -3.63 6.68
N GLU A 364 -9.72 -3.58 7.91
CA GLU A 364 -10.03 -4.76 8.71
C GLU A 364 -11.14 -5.63 8.09
N LEU A 365 -12.01 -5.04 7.27
CA LEU A 365 -13.05 -5.74 6.54
C LEU A 365 -12.56 -6.33 5.23
N THR A 366 -11.61 -5.68 4.55
CA THR A 366 -11.21 -6.05 3.19
C THR A 366 -9.98 -6.95 3.13
N VAL A 367 -9.16 -6.98 4.19
CA VAL A 367 -7.87 -7.72 4.19
C VAL A 367 -8.02 -9.22 3.92
N GLN A 368 -9.14 -9.84 4.33
CA GLN A 368 -9.38 -11.27 4.14
C GLN A 368 -9.70 -11.64 2.69
N PHE A 369 -10.00 -10.65 1.84
CA PHE A 369 -10.42 -10.85 0.47
C PHE A 369 -9.32 -10.53 -0.56
N LEU A 370 -8.09 -10.26 -0.11
CA LEU A 370 -6.98 -9.88 -1.00
C LEU A 370 -6.73 -10.86 -2.14
N ASN A 371 -6.98 -12.16 -1.90
CA ASN A 371 -6.77 -13.21 -2.90
C ASN A 371 -8.00 -13.49 -3.78
N HIS A 372 -9.05 -12.69 -3.65
CA HIS A 372 -10.29 -12.86 -4.41
C HIS A 372 -10.27 -11.95 -5.66
N SER A 373 -10.68 -12.47 -6.82
CA SER A 373 -10.76 -11.70 -8.07
C SER A 373 -11.72 -10.50 -8.00
N LYS A 374 -12.72 -10.59 -7.11
CA LYS A 374 -13.69 -9.51 -6.81
C LYS A 374 -13.25 -8.53 -5.73
N PHE A 375 -11.99 -8.56 -5.30
CA PHE A 375 -11.49 -7.57 -4.35
C PHE A 375 -11.69 -6.16 -4.92
N ASN A 376 -12.48 -5.33 -4.23
CA ASN A 376 -12.66 -3.95 -4.63
C ASN A 376 -11.36 -3.17 -4.40
N THR A 377 -10.74 -2.74 -5.48
CA THR A 377 -9.43 -2.08 -5.52
C THR A 377 -9.50 -0.61 -5.19
N ASP A 378 -10.38 -0.19 -4.29
CA ASP A 378 -10.49 1.20 -3.87
C ASP A 378 -9.18 1.74 -3.24
N GLY A 379 -9.03 3.07 -3.27
CA GLY A 379 -7.91 3.75 -2.61
C GLY A 379 -6.67 3.87 -3.48
N VAL A 380 -5.50 3.59 -2.89
CA VAL A 380 -4.21 3.91 -3.54
C VAL A 380 -3.80 2.83 -4.53
N TYR A 381 -4.14 1.58 -4.23
CA TYR A 381 -3.94 0.45 -5.13
C TYR A 381 -4.77 0.61 -6.40
N GLY A 382 -6.02 1.07 -6.33
CA GLY A 382 -6.84 1.33 -7.52
C GLY A 382 -6.23 2.34 -8.49
N LEU A 383 -5.51 3.35 -7.98
CA LEU A 383 -4.77 4.29 -8.83
C LEU A 383 -3.65 3.60 -9.59
N LEU A 384 -2.90 2.72 -8.92
CA LEU A 384 -1.86 1.90 -9.53
C LEU A 384 -2.48 0.94 -10.55
N GLU A 385 -3.48 0.16 -10.14
CA GLU A 385 -4.18 -0.81 -10.98
C GLU A 385 -4.71 -0.18 -12.26
N SER A 386 -5.48 0.91 -12.16
CA SER A 386 -6.06 1.60 -13.32
C SER A 386 -4.99 2.03 -14.33
N GLN A 387 -3.86 2.55 -13.83
CA GLN A 387 -2.75 2.95 -14.69
C GLN A 387 -2.07 1.74 -15.34
N ILE A 388 -1.86 0.65 -14.60
CA ILE A 388 -1.23 -0.57 -15.11
C ILE A 388 -2.13 -1.20 -16.18
N ILE A 389 -3.40 -1.44 -15.90
CA ILE A 389 -4.39 -1.97 -16.85
C ILE A 389 -4.40 -1.14 -18.15
N LYS A 390 -4.49 0.19 -18.03
CA LYS A 390 -4.47 1.09 -19.19
C LYS A 390 -3.17 1.03 -19.98
N SER A 391 -2.02 0.97 -19.30
CA SER A 391 -0.71 0.89 -19.95
C SER A 391 -0.50 -0.46 -20.64
N THR A 392 -0.99 -1.55 -20.03
CA THR A 392 -0.97 -2.91 -20.56
C THR A 392 -1.83 -3.01 -21.80
N ARG A 393 -3.03 -2.44 -21.79
CA ARG A 393 -3.88 -2.42 -22.98
C ARG A 393 -3.17 -1.80 -24.19
N LYS A 394 -2.61 -0.61 -24.00
CA LYS A 394 -1.85 0.09 -25.06
C LYS A 394 -0.66 -0.72 -25.55
N PHE A 395 0.02 -1.41 -24.65
CA PHE A 395 1.12 -2.28 -25.01
C PHE A 395 0.62 -3.46 -25.86
N TYR A 396 -0.43 -4.16 -25.44
CA TYR A 396 -0.97 -5.30 -26.19
C TYR A 396 -1.54 -4.90 -27.55
N ASP A 397 -2.23 -3.77 -27.64
CA ASP A 397 -2.70 -3.21 -28.92
C ASP A 397 -1.52 -3.00 -29.91
N SER A 398 -0.34 -2.62 -29.41
CA SER A 398 0.85 -2.44 -30.25
C SER A 398 1.43 -3.75 -30.80
N LEU A 399 1.19 -4.88 -30.12
CA LEU A 399 1.72 -6.20 -30.50
C LEU A 399 0.99 -6.80 -31.71
N VAL A 400 -0.20 -6.31 -32.05
CA VAL A 400 -1.00 -6.76 -33.20
C VAL A 400 -0.24 -6.60 -34.52
N SER A 401 0.67 -5.63 -34.58
CA SER A 401 1.54 -5.39 -35.73
C SER A 401 2.69 -6.37 -35.88
N LEU A 402 2.95 -7.20 -34.86
CA LEU A 402 4.05 -8.17 -34.85
C LEU A 402 3.59 -9.53 -35.42
N PRO A 403 4.53 -10.38 -35.89
CA PRO A 403 4.21 -11.76 -36.24
C PRO A 403 3.55 -12.49 -35.07
N ILE A 404 2.47 -13.24 -35.33
CA ILE A 404 1.62 -13.88 -34.29
C ILE A 404 2.46 -14.65 -33.26
N LYS A 405 3.40 -15.48 -33.72
CA LYS A 405 4.25 -16.27 -32.82
C LYS A 405 5.10 -15.42 -31.87
N ILE A 406 5.59 -14.27 -32.35
CA ILE A 406 6.38 -13.32 -31.54
C ILE A 406 5.47 -12.64 -30.52
N ALA A 407 4.31 -12.15 -30.96
CA ALA A 407 3.35 -11.51 -30.08
C ALA A 407 2.85 -12.47 -28.98
N GLU A 408 2.53 -13.72 -29.32
CA GLU A 408 2.10 -14.73 -28.34
C GLU A 408 3.16 -14.97 -27.26
N ASN A 409 4.43 -15.13 -27.64
CA ASN A 409 5.52 -15.30 -26.69
C ASN A 409 5.65 -14.09 -25.76
N VAL A 410 5.52 -12.87 -26.30
CA VAL A 410 5.58 -11.63 -25.50
C VAL A 410 4.39 -11.52 -24.55
N LEU A 411 3.17 -11.82 -25.01
CA LEU A 411 1.96 -11.81 -24.19
C LEU A 411 2.07 -12.79 -23.02
N VAL A 412 2.53 -14.02 -23.25
CA VAL A 412 2.73 -15.00 -22.17
C VAL A 412 3.73 -14.51 -21.13
N LYS A 413 4.89 -13.98 -21.57
CA LYS A 413 5.93 -13.48 -20.66
C LYS A 413 5.45 -12.28 -19.84
N ASP A 414 4.79 -11.32 -20.49
CA ASP A 414 4.24 -10.14 -19.80
C ASP A 414 3.15 -10.56 -18.80
N PHE A 415 2.26 -11.48 -19.19
CA PHE A 415 1.21 -11.95 -18.30
C PHE A 415 1.75 -12.66 -17.07
N MET A 416 2.75 -13.55 -17.22
CA MET A 416 3.42 -14.18 -16.08
C MET A 416 4.08 -13.15 -15.15
N PHE A 417 4.68 -12.10 -15.72
CA PHE A 417 5.24 -11.00 -14.94
C PHE A 417 4.14 -10.28 -14.13
N ILE A 418 3.00 -9.98 -14.75
CA ILE A 418 1.85 -9.33 -14.12
C ILE A 418 1.28 -10.20 -12.99
N GLN A 419 1.06 -11.50 -13.22
CA GLN A 419 0.54 -12.46 -12.24
C GLN A 419 1.40 -12.53 -10.97
N ARG A 420 2.73 -12.44 -11.12
CA ARG A 420 3.67 -12.48 -9.97
C ARG A 420 3.70 -11.18 -9.17
N THR A 421 3.12 -10.11 -9.69
CA THR A 421 3.27 -8.74 -9.17
C THR A 421 1.99 -8.15 -8.61
N PHE A 422 0.83 -8.43 -9.22
CA PHE A 422 -0.44 -7.74 -8.93
C PHE A 422 -1.50 -8.69 -8.37
N LEU A 423 -2.56 -8.13 -7.77
CA LEU A 423 -3.67 -8.89 -7.18
C LEU A 423 -4.53 -9.57 -8.26
N PRO A 424 -5.22 -10.68 -7.91
CA PRO A 424 -6.18 -11.38 -8.78
C PRO A 424 -7.12 -10.48 -9.57
N SER A 425 -7.69 -9.46 -8.94
CA SER A 425 -8.57 -8.49 -9.62
C SER A 425 -7.88 -7.84 -10.84
N THR A 426 -6.62 -7.43 -10.67
CA THR A 426 -5.85 -6.76 -11.72
C THR A 426 -5.44 -7.70 -12.84
N TRP A 427 -4.89 -8.87 -12.51
CA TRP A 427 -4.41 -9.79 -13.56
C TRP A 427 -5.55 -10.50 -14.29
N THR A 428 -6.70 -10.71 -13.66
CA THR A 428 -7.90 -11.21 -14.35
C THR A 428 -8.34 -10.23 -15.45
N GLU A 429 -8.35 -8.93 -15.18
CA GLU A 429 -8.69 -7.92 -16.19
C GLU A 429 -7.65 -7.86 -17.32
N ILE A 430 -6.36 -8.01 -16.98
CA ILE A 430 -5.28 -8.08 -17.99
C ILE A 430 -5.35 -9.37 -18.82
N GLU A 431 -5.79 -10.48 -18.23
CA GLU A 431 -6.03 -11.75 -18.92
C GLU A 431 -7.12 -11.60 -19.98
N LYS A 432 -8.23 -10.94 -19.66
CA LYS A 432 -9.28 -10.60 -20.64
C LYS A 432 -8.70 -9.82 -21.82
N GLN A 433 -7.90 -8.79 -21.55
CA GLN A 433 -7.25 -8.00 -22.61
C GLN A 433 -6.28 -8.85 -23.45
N MET A 434 -5.54 -9.76 -22.82
CA MET A 434 -4.66 -10.68 -23.53
C MET A 434 -5.46 -11.60 -24.46
N LEU A 435 -6.56 -12.19 -23.99
CA LEU A 435 -7.41 -13.08 -24.77
C LEU A 435 -8.07 -12.34 -25.94
N GLU A 436 -8.60 -11.15 -25.72
CA GLU A 436 -9.17 -10.31 -26.78
C GLU A 436 -8.16 -10.04 -27.91
N ILE A 437 -6.92 -9.70 -27.54
CA ILE A 437 -5.86 -9.42 -28.50
C ILE A 437 -5.47 -10.69 -29.27
N ARG A 438 -5.34 -11.84 -28.60
CA ARG A 438 -5.09 -13.13 -29.27
C ARG A 438 -6.20 -13.49 -30.25
N ILE A 439 -7.46 -13.37 -29.83
CA ILE A 439 -8.63 -13.64 -30.67
C ILE A 439 -8.61 -12.70 -31.88
N MET A 440 -8.34 -11.41 -31.70
CA MET A 440 -8.27 -10.43 -32.79
C MET A 440 -7.16 -10.77 -33.80
N MET A 441 -5.95 -11.08 -33.32
CA MET A 441 -4.83 -11.44 -34.19
C MET A 441 -5.11 -12.71 -35.02
N LEU A 442 -5.70 -13.73 -34.40
CA LEU A 442 -6.11 -14.95 -35.10
C LEU A 442 -7.24 -14.67 -36.09
N LYS A 443 -8.24 -13.88 -35.69
CA LYS A 443 -9.35 -13.46 -36.55
C LYS A 443 -8.84 -12.77 -37.81
N ASP A 444 -7.95 -11.80 -37.68
CA ASP A 444 -7.41 -11.06 -38.83
C ASP A 444 -6.62 -11.99 -39.78
N ALA A 445 -5.84 -12.91 -39.23
CA ALA A 445 -5.10 -13.90 -40.03
C ALA A 445 -6.04 -14.86 -40.77
N TYR A 446 -7.06 -15.41 -40.10
CA TYR A 446 -8.00 -16.33 -40.73
C TYR A 446 -8.95 -15.65 -41.71
N LEU A 447 -9.35 -14.40 -41.45
CA LEU A 447 -10.13 -13.62 -42.41
C LEU A 447 -9.32 -13.29 -43.67
N SER A 448 -8.04 -12.97 -43.52
CA SER A 448 -7.14 -12.77 -44.68
C SER A 448 -7.01 -14.06 -45.49
N LEU A 449 -6.77 -15.20 -44.82
CA LEU A 449 -6.70 -16.51 -45.46
C LEU A 449 -8.04 -16.89 -46.14
N TYR A 450 -9.17 -16.57 -45.52
CA TYR A 450 -10.50 -16.81 -46.06
C TYR A 450 -10.81 -15.96 -47.30
N GLN A 451 -10.33 -14.71 -47.34
CA GLN A 451 -10.49 -13.82 -48.50
C GLN A 451 -9.62 -14.27 -49.68
N GLU A 452 -8.44 -14.82 -49.42
CA GLU A 452 -7.55 -15.38 -50.44
C GLU A 452 -8.02 -16.76 -50.92
N PHE A 453 -8.82 -17.45 -50.11
CA PHE A 453 -9.34 -18.77 -50.44
C PHE A 453 -10.27 -18.72 -51.66
N LYS A 454 -9.94 -19.51 -52.68
CA LYS A 454 -10.77 -19.71 -53.87
C LYS A 454 -11.46 -21.07 -53.78
N VAL A 455 -12.77 -21.08 -54.04
CA VAL A 455 -13.57 -22.30 -54.03
C VAL A 455 -12.96 -23.35 -54.96
N GLN A 456 -12.60 -24.50 -54.39
CA GLN A 456 -12.31 -25.72 -55.12
C GLN A 456 -13.47 -26.69 -54.89
N ASP A 457 -13.72 -27.59 -55.85
CA ASP A 457 -14.78 -28.60 -55.72
C ASP A 457 -14.44 -29.58 -54.59
N PHE A 458 -14.99 -29.33 -53.40
CA PHE A 458 -14.91 -30.22 -52.26
C PHE A 458 -16.30 -30.83 -52.01
N ASP A 459 -16.35 -32.16 -51.95
CA ASP A 459 -17.57 -32.88 -51.55
C ASP A 459 -17.87 -32.59 -50.06
N ILE A 460 -19.08 -32.16 -49.70
CA ILE A 460 -19.37 -31.68 -48.34
C ILE A 460 -20.33 -32.62 -47.61
N GLU A 461 -19.79 -33.53 -46.79
CA GLU A 461 -20.56 -34.22 -45.75
C GLU A 461 -20.41 -33.52 -44.40
N GLY A 462 -21.49 -33.53 -43.61
CA GLY A 462 -21.71 -32.66 -42.45
C GLY A 462 -20.59 -32.68 -41.43
N GLN A 463 -20.14 -31.50 -41.01
CA GLN A 463 -19.11 -31.33 -39.98
C GLN A 463 -19.64 -30.62 -38.73
N PRO A 464 -19.23 -31.04 -37.52
CA PRO A 464 -19.64 -30.49 -36.22
C PRO A 464 -19.10 -29.09 -35.92
N LEU A 465 -18.30 -28.48 -36.80
CA LEU A 465 -17.62 -27.20 -36.54
C LEU A 465 -18.42 -25.95 -36.93
N LEU A 466 -19.58 -26.09 -37.57
CA LEU A 466 -20.36 -24.95 -38.06
C LEU A 466 -21.04 -24.12 -36.96
N ASP A 467 -21.24 -24.70 -35.78
CA ASP A 467 -21.86 -24.03 -34.64
C ASP A 467 -20.82 -23.40 -33.69
N THR A 468 -19.54 -23.45 -34.05
CA THR A 468 -18.43 -22.93 -33.24
C THR A 468 -18.25 -21.42 -33.37
N HIS A 469 -17.54 -20.78 -32.41
CA HIS A 469 -17.20 -19.35 -32.48
C HIS A 469 -16.37 -19.00 -33.72
N PHE A 470 -15.49 -19.90 -34.17
CA PHE A 470 -14.73 -19.76 -35.39
C PHE A 470 -15.64 -19.66 -36.63
N ALA A 471 -16.62 -20.56 -36.74
CA ALA A 471 -17.58 -20.51 -37.84
C ALA A 471 -18.43 -19.23 -37.78
N LYS A 472 -18.94 -18.86 -36.59
CA LYS A 472 -19.69 -17.60 -36.38
C LYS A 472 -18.89 -16.38 -36.83
N MET A 473 -17.61 -16.29 -36.45
CA MET A 473 -16.71 -15.22 -36.90
C MET A 473 -16.66 -15.10 -38.43
N LEU A 474 -16.58 -16.22 -39.16
CA LEU A 474 -16.61 -16.21 -40.63
C LEU A 474 -17.97 -15.77 -41.18
N PHE A 475 -19.07 -16.25 -40.57
CA PHE A 475 -20.43 -15.83 -40.95
C PHE A 475 -20.65 -14.33 -40.76
N ASP A 476 -20.19 -13.77 -39.64
CA ASP A 476 -20.32 -12.34 -39.34
C ASP A 476 -19.58 -11.47 -40.36
N SER A 477 -18.48 -11.99 -40.93
CA SER A 477 -17.71 -11.30 -41.98
C SER A 477 -18.36 -11.38 -43.37
N ASN A 478 -19.23 -12.37 -43.62
CA ASN A 478 -19.93 -12.55 -44.89
C ASN A 478 -21.31 -13.22 -44.67
N PRO A 479 -22.38 -12.44 -44.39
CA PRO A 479 -23.67 -12.99 -44.00
C PRO A 479 -24.51 -13.57 -45.16
N SER A 480 -23.97 -13.69 -46.37
CA SER A 480 -24.74 -14.16 -47.54
C SER A 480 -25.06 -15.66 -47.47
N LEU A 481 -26.20 -16.08 -48.04
CA LEU A 481 -26.57 -17.51 -48.15
C LEU A 481 -25.52 -18.34 -48.94
N ILE A 482 -24.84 -17.72 -49.91
CA ILE A 482 -23.73 -18.30 -50.67
C ILE A 482 -22.51 -18.54 -49.75
N ALA A 483 -22.30 -17.68 -48.75
CA ALA A 483 -21.21 -17.80 -47.79
C ALA A 483 -21.32 -19.06 -46.93
N LYS A 484 -22.52 -19.61 -46.68
CA LYS A 484 -22.65 -20.84 -45.86
C LYS A 484 -21.95 -22.04 -46.48
N ASN A 485 -22.07 -22.24 -47.79
CA ASN A 485 -21.33 -23.29 -48.49
C ASN A 485 -19.86 -22.94 -48.60
N HIS A 486 -19.53 -21.66 -48.84
CA HIS A 486 -18.14 -21.21 -48.91
C HIS A 486 -17.37 -21.44 -47.59
N ILE A 487 -17.99 -21.14 -46.45
CA ILE A 487 -17.44 -21.34 -45.10
C ILE A 487 -17.25 -22.83 -44.82
N LYS A 488 -18.22 -23.68 -45.17
CA LYS A 488 -18.07 -25.15 -45.05
C LYS A 488 -16.86 -25.65 -45.81
N VAL A 489 -16.70 -25.21 -47.05
CA VAL A 489 -15.57 -25.59 -47.91
C VAL A 489 -14.25 -25.07 -47.33
N PHE A 490 -14.22 -23.85 -46.81
CA PHE A 490 -13.03 -23.28 -46.17
C PHE A 490 -12.62 -24.02 -44.89
N ILE A 491 -13.57 -24.37 -44.02
CA ILE A 491 -13.28 -25.18 -42.82
C ILE A 491 -12.70 -26.54 -43.22
N LYS A 492 -13.25 -27.19 -44.26
CA LYS A 492 -12.70 -28.44 -44.80
C LYS A 492 -11.29 -28.25 -45.37
N TYR A 493 -11.03 -27.13 -46.04
CA TYR A 493 -9.69 -26.75 -46.49
C TYR A 493 -8.72 -26.63 -45.31
N MET A 494 -9.08 -25.92 -44.23
CA MET A 494 -8.26 -25.79 -43.03
C MET A 494 -7.89 -27.16 -42.44
N ILE A 495 -8.89 -28.05 -42.31
CA ILE A 495 -8.68 -29.42 -41.80
C ILE A 495 -7.71 -30.20 -42.69
N ASN A 496 -7.91 -30.15 -44.01
CA ASN A 496 -7.05 -30.85 -44.97
C ASN A 496 -5.60 -30.33 -44.99
N ASN A 497 -5.36 -29.09 -44.54
CA ASN A 497 -4.04 -28.49 -44.41
C ASN A 497 -3.45 -28.60 -42.99
N ASN A 498 -4.01 -29.47 -42.14
CA ASN A 498 -3.58 -29.66 -40.74
C ASN A 498 -3.71 -28.42 -39.86
N LEU A 499 -4.66 -27.52 -40.16
CA LEU A 499 -4.96 -26.31 -39.37
C LEU A 499 -6.21 -26.51 -38.48
N ILE A 500 -6.50 -27.74 -38.07
CA ILE A 500 -7.64 -28.03 -37.19
C ILE A 500 -7.37 -27.60 -35.74
N GLU A 501 -6.13 -27.73 -35.26
CA GLU A 501 -5.72 -27.30 -33.91
C GLU A 501 -5.89 -25.80 -33.72
N ASP A 502 -5.66 -25.04 -34.79
CA ASP A 502 -5.87 -23.61 -34.90
C ASP A 502 -7.35 -23.21 -34.68
N ILE A 503 -8.28 -23.95 -35.28
CA ILE A 503 -9.73 -23.78 -35.07
C ILE A 503 -10.09 -24.07 -33.61
N TYR A 504 -9.56 -25.16 -33.04
CA TYR A 504 -9.81 -25.49 -31.64
C TYR A 504 -9.22 -24.46 -30.68
N LYS A 505 -8.02 -23.95 -30.96
CA LYS A 505 -7.37 -22.89 -30.20
C LYS A 505 -8.21 -21.62 -30.20
N TYR A 506 -8.69 -21.17 -31.37
CA TYR A 506 -9.56 -19.99 -31.45
C TYR A 506 -10.84 -20.16 -30.61
N ASN A 507 -11.51 -21.31 -30.73
CA ASN A 507 -12.72 -21.59 -29.98
C ASN A 507 -12.46 -21.66 -28.47
N SER A 508 -11.34 -22.26 -28.05
CA SER A 508 -10.94 -22.36 -26.64
C SER A 508 -10.70 -20.98 -26.04
N LEU A 509 -9.98 -20.09 -26.74
CA LEU A 509 -9.72 -18.72 -26.27
C LEU A 509 -11.02 -17.93 -26.11
N PHE A 510 -11.99 -18.11 -27.02
CA PHE A 510 -13.28 -17.43 -26.95
C PHE A 510 -14.12 -17.93 -25.77
N ALA A 511 -14.14 -19.24 -25.54
CA ALA A 511 -14.84 -19.84 -24.39
C ALA A 511 -14.24 -19.38 -23.05
N GLU A 512 -12.91 -19.28 -22.98
CA GLU A 512 -12.18 -18.76 -21.80
C GLU A 512 -12.51 -17.27 -21.54
N LEU A 513 -12.58 -16.45 -22.58
CA LEU A 513 -13.00 -15.06 -22.46
C LEU A 513 -14.47 -14.95 -21.99
N GLU A 514 -15.36 -15.81 -22.50
CA GLU A 514 -16.76 -15.86 -22.06
C GLU A 514 -16.89 -16.29 -20.60
N SER A 515 -16.13 -17.28 -20.13
CA SER A 515 -16.16 -17.69 -18.72
C SER A 515 -15.69 -16.56 -17.80
N LEU A 516 -14.61 -15.85 -18.16
CA LEU A 516 -14.12 -14.71 -17.39
C LEU A 516 -15.13 -13.54 -17.37
N ASN A 517 -15.93 -13.39 -18.42
CA ASN A 517 -17.00 -12.39 -18.45
C ASN A 517 -18.23 -12.80 -17.64
N GLN A 518 -18.52 -14.11 -17.55
CA GLN A 518 -19.62 -14.63 -16.73
C GLN A 518 -19.31 -14.57 -15.22
N GLU A 519 -18.07 -14.78 -14.80
CA GLU A 519 -17.67 -14.64 -13.39
C GLU A 519 -17.92 -13.24 -12.82
N ASN A 520 -17.90 -12.21 -13.68
CA ASN A 520 -18.24 -10.83 -13.32
C ASN A 520 -19.75 -10.55 -13.26
N VAL A 521 -20.59 -11.49 -13.74
CA VAL A 521 -22.05 -11.33 -13.89
C VAL A 521 -22.82 -12.24 -12.92
N LEU A 522 -22.16 -13.06 -12.10
CA LEU A 522 -22.83 -13.72 -10.98
C LEU A 522 -23.45 -12.64 -10.08
N ASP A 523 -24.77 -12.66 -10.05
CA ASP A 523 -25.68 -11.74 -9.36
C ASP A 523 -25.18 -11.41 -7.95
N ASP A 524 -25.64 -10.28 -7.41
CA ASP A 524 -25.69 -10.03 -5.96
C ASP A 524 -26.50 -11.15 -5.28
N GLU A 525 -25.99 -12.39 -5.25
CA GLU A 525 -26.61 -13.51 -4.59
C GLU A 525 -26.63 -13.17 -3.11
N GLU A 526 -27.80 -12.75 -2.66
CA GLU A 526 -28.05 -12.52 -1.25
C GLU A 526 -27.89 -13.86 -0.53
N ILE A 527 -26.88 -13.95 0.33
CA ILE A 527 -26.67 -15.06 1.24
C ILE A 527 -27.72 -14.94 2.35
N GLU A 528 -28.55 -15.96 2.49
CA GLU A 528 -29.49 -16.08 3.61
C GLU A 528 -28.73 -16.43 4.90
N TYR A 529 -28.44 -15.44 5.74
CA TYR A 529 -27.91 -15.62 7.08
C TYR A 529 -29.02 -16.01 8.05
N LYS A 530 -28.90 -17.20 8.67
CA LYS A 530 -29.85 -17.68 9.69
C LYS A 530 -29.24 -17.59 11.07
N ASN A 531 -29.78 -16.72 11.91
CA ASN A 531 -29.47 -16.72 13.33
C ASN A 531 -30.24 -17.86 14.02
N GLN A 532 -29.52 -18.92 14.42
CA GLN A 532 -30.10 -20.11 15.02
C GLN A 532 -30.70 -19.88 16.41
N GLU A 533 -30.22 -18.87 17.14
CA GLU A 533 -30.66 -18.58 18.51
C GLU A 533 -32.04 -17.89 18.52
N TYR A 534 -32.33 -17.06 17.52
CA TYR A 534 -33.58 -16.29 17.43
C TYR A 534 -34.51 -16.72 16.28
N GLY A 535 -34.09 -17.67 15.43
CA GLY A 535 -34.90 -18.18 14.33
C GLY A 535 -35.17 -17.17 13.22
N LEU A 536 -34.30 -16.15 13.07
CA LEU A 536 -34.44 -15.07 12.09
C LEU A 536 -33.52 -15.31 10.89
N SER A 537 -34.02 -15.02 9.68
CA SER A 537 -33.21 -15.01 8.46
C SER A 537 -33.08 -13.60 7.88
N LEU A 538 -31.88 -13.27 7.42
CA LEU A 538 -31.55 -12.04 6.73
C LEU A 538 -30.89 -12.39 5.40
N ASN A 539 -31.42 -11.83 4.32
CA ASN A 539 -30.74 -11.85 3.04
C ASN A 539 -29.67 -10.75 3.06
N LEU A 540 -28.41 -11.16 3.00
CA LEU A 540 -27.25 -10.29 3.06
C LEU A 540 -26.52 -10.39 1.74
N THR A 541 -26.08 -9.27 1.18
CA THR A 541 -25.04 -9.33 0.14
C THR A 541 -23.83 -10.10 0.68
N TYR A 542 -23.02 -10.66 -0.21
CA TYR A 542 -21.85 -11.44 0.20
C TYR A 542 -20.96 -10.69 1.21
N GLU A 543 -20.73 -9.38 0.98
CA GLU A 543 -19.97 -8.49 1.86
C GLU A 543 -20.62 -8.31 3.24
N GLU A 544 -21.95 -8.14 3.28
CA GLU A 544 -22.70 -8.07 4.53
C GLU A 544 -22.66 -9.41 5.29
N SER A 545 -22.72 -10.55 4.59
CA SER A 545 -22.71 -11.88 5.23
C SER A 545 -21.42 -12.14 6.00
N VAL A 546 -20.29 -11.67 5.47
CA VAL A 546 -19.00 -11.79 6.14
C VAL A 546 -18.90 -10.83 7.32
N LEU A 547 -19.42 -9.60 7.17
CA LEU A 547 -19.55 -8.64 8.27
C LEU A 547 -20.32 -9.23 9.47
N PHE A 548 -21.40 -9.96 9.19
CA PHE A 548 -22.22 -10.65 10.18
C PHE A 548 -21.53 -11.88 10.79
N SER A 549 -20.64 -12.54 10.05
CA SER A 549 -19.91 -13.72 10.54
C SER A 549 -18.76 -13.37 11.51
N MET A 550 -18.22 -12.16 11.42
CA MET A 550 -17.10 -11.69 12.26
C MET A 550 -17.52 -11.23 13.65
N THR A 551 -18.77 -10.77 13.79
CA THR A 551 -19.37 -10.40 15.06
C THR A 551 -19.86 -11.67 15.75
N LYS A 552 -19.08 -12.19 16.71
CA LYS A 552 -19.45 -13.41 17.46
C LYS A 552 -20.80 -13.31 18.17
N GLU A 553 -21.29 -12.10 18.44
CA GLU A 553 -22.61 -11.84 19.02
C GLU A 553 -23.15 -10.51 18.48
N ILE A 554 -24.02 -10.54 17.46
CA ILE A 554 -24.88 -9.38 17.17
C ILE A 554 -26.05 -9.46 18.15
N GLY A 555 -26.16 -8.49 19.04
CA GLY A 555 -27.29 -8.39 19.95
C GLY A 555 -28.61 -8.24 19.19
N PHE A 556 -29.69 -8.80 19.73
CA PHE A 556 -31.03 -8.81 19.11
C PHE A 556 -31.49 -7.42 18.64
N GLU A 557 -31.21 -6.35 19.39
CA GLU A 557 -31.59 -4.99 19.03
C GLU A 557 -30.84 -4.44 17.79
N GLU A 558 -29.57 -4.80 17.64
CA GLU A 558 -28.73 -4.36 16.51
C GLU A 558 -29.14 -5.12 15.24
N PHE A 559 -29.43 -6.42 15.37
CA PHE A 559 -30.02 -7.24 14.31
C PHE A 559 -31.37 -6.68 13.83
N MET A 560 -32.26 -6.33 14.77
CA MET A 560 -33.58 -5.77 14.45
C MET A 560 -33.48 -4.39 13.82
N THR A 561 -32.49 -3.58 14.20
CA THR A 561 -32.26 -2.25 13.62
C THR A 561 -31.77 -2.36 12.18
N ILE A 562 -30.86 -3.28 11.89
CA ILE A 562 -30.37 -3.53 10.53
C ILE A 562 -31.50 -4.10 9.65
N SER A 563 -32.26 -5.05 10.17
CA SER A 563 -33.42 -5.65 9.49
C SER A 563 -34.50 -4.60 9.18
N ALA A 564 -34.79 -3.72 10.14
CA ALA A 564 -35.75 -2.63 9.93
C ALA A 564 -35.26 -1.66 8.86
N ASN A 565 -33.98 -1.25 8.89
CA ASN A 565 -33.44 -0.33 7.89
C ASN A 565 -33.48 -0.90 6.46
N LYS A 566 -33.28 -2.22 6.28
CA LYS A 566 -33.46 -2.89 4.98
C LYS A 566 -34.92 -3.00 4.55
N ALA A 567 -35.85 -3.23 5.48
CA ALA A 567 -37.28 -3.29 5.15
C ALA A 567 -37.85 -1.93 4.70
N TYR A 568 -37.16 -0.83 4.99
CA TYR A 568 -37.56 0.55 4.63
C TYR A 568 -36.75 1.16 3.48
N SER A 569 -35.74 0.46 2.95
CA SER A 569 -34.96 0.83 1.75
C SER A 569 -35.42 0.02 0.54
#